data_AF-A0A1G5LG46-F1
#
_entry.id   AF-A0A1G5LG46-F1
#
_cell.length_a   1.000
_cell.length_b   1.000
_cell.length_c   1.000
_cell.angle_alpha   90.00
_cell.angle_beta   90.00
_cell.angle_gamma   90.00
#
_symmetry.space_group_name_H-M   'P 1'
#
loop_
_entity.id
_entity.type
_entity.pdbx_description
1 polymer ?
#
loop_
_entity_poly.entity_id
_entity_poly.type
_entity_poly.pdbx_seq_one_letter_code
_entity_poly.pdbx_strand_id
1 'polypeptide(L)'
;MAAITAFGALATYLLALACLERREPDTITGEVLRVESRRGKDVARFLVLDEGNTDLTTAWALPAASQGIATGAQVRLRVSRGTRTIRSAELVRAAMPEDDRVKAAKQDAS
;
A
#
# COMPACT_ATOMS: atom_id res chain seq x y z
N MET A 1 35.39 -0.92 22.99
CA MET A 1 34.49 -2.10 23.01
C MET A 1 33.06 -1.75 22.60
N ALA A 2 32.36 -0.84 23.31
CA ALA A 2 30.97 -0.49 23.02
C ALA A 2 30.70 -0.03 21.56
N ALA A 3 31.62 0.76 20.97
CA ALA A 3 31.49 1.20 19.58
C ALA A 3 31.57 0.02 18.59
N ILE A 4 32.45 -0.95 18.83
CA ILE A 4 32.63 -2.13 17.96
C ILE A 4 31.39 -3.03 18.03
N THR A 5 30.86 -3.24 19.24
CA THR A 5 29.63 -4.02 19.43
C THR A 5 28.41 -3.33 18.81
N ALA A 6 28.30 -2.00 18.93
CA ALA A 6 27.23 -1.24 18.29
C ALA A 6 27.31 -1.31 16.76
N PHE A 7 28.51 -1.19 16.20
CA PHE A 7 28.72 -1.32 14.76
C PHE A 7 28.40 -2.74 14.26
N GLY A 8 28.84 -3.77 15.00
CA GLY A 8 28.53 -5.16 14.66
C GLY A 8 27.04 -5.46 14.71
N ALA A 9 26.32 -4.97 15.73
CA ALA A 9 24.88 -5.11 15.84
C ALA A 9 24.15 -4.40 14.68
N LEU A 10 24.55 -3.17 14.36
CA LEU A 10 23.99 -2.42 13.24
C LEU A 10 24.25 -3.13 11.90
N ALA A 11 25.48 -3.61 11.66
CA ALA A 11 25.83 -4.32 10.44
C ALA A 11 25.02 -5.60 10.27
N THR A 12 24.89 -6.40 11.34
CA THR A 12 24.11 -7.65 11.33
C THR A 12 22.64 -7.36 11.07
N TYR A 13 22.08 -6.32 11.70
CA TYR A 13 20.72 -5.86 11.48
C TYR A 13 20.47 -5.45 10.02
N LEU A 14 21.36 -4.64 9.44
CA LEU A 14 21.25 -4.20 8.04
C LEU A 14 21.40 -5.38 7.07
N LEU A 15 22.26 -6.35 7.37
CA LEU A 15 22.42 -7.55 6.55
C LEU A 15 21.15 -8.42 6.58
N ALA A 16 20.57 -8.61 7.76
CA ALA A 16 19.31 -9.34 7.92
C ALA A 16 18.17 -8.64 7.15
N LEU A 17 18.10 -7.30 7.25
CA LEU A 17 17.14 -6.49 6.51
C LEU A 17 17.31 -6.68 4.99
N ALA A 18 18.54 -6.57 4.48
CA ALA A 18 18.83 -6.76 3.05
C ALA A 18 18.46 -8.16 2.56
N CYS A 19 18.70 -9.21 3.37
CA CYS A 19 18.31 -10.57 3.04
C CYS A 19 16.78 -10.75 3.02
N LEU A 20 16.05 -10.12 3.95
CA LEU A 20 14.59 -10.16 3.97
C LEU A 20 13.99 -9.39 2.79
N GLU A 21 14.61 -8.30 2.37
CA GLU A 21 14.17 -7.51 1.21
C GLU A 21 14.45 -8.18 -0.13
N ARG A 22 15.39 -9.15 -0.20
CA ARG A 22 15.64 -9.94 -1.42
C ARG A 22 14.57 -11.00 -1.71
N ARG A 23 13.70 -11.33 -0.75
CA ARG A 23 12.61 -12.28 -0.97
C ARG A 23 11.55 -11.65 -1.88
N GLU A 24 10.88 -12.48 -2.68
CA GLU A 24 9.81 -12.01 -3.56
C GLU A 24 8.78 -11.19 -2.76
N PRO A 25 8.46 -9.98 -3.22
CA PRO A 25 7.49 -9.12 -2.54
C PRO A 25 6.12 -9.79 -2.57
N ASP A 26 5.40 -9.67 -1.45
CA ASP A 26 4.04 -10.17 -1.38
C ASP A 26 3.13 -9.33 -2.27
N THR A 27 2.16 -9.97 -2.91
CA THR A 27 1.19 -9.28 -3.75
C THR A 27 -0.15 -9.25 -3.04
N ILE A 28 -0.61 -8.05 -2.73
CA ILE A 28 -1.91 -7.80 -2.08
C ILE A 28 -2.79 -7.06 -3.07
N THR A 29 -4.02 -7.52 -3.28
CA THR A 29 -5.00 -6.83 -4.13
C THR A 29 -6.20 -6.46 -3.29
N GLY A 30 -6.73 -5.25 -3.44
CA GLY A 30 -7.88 -4.81 -2.67
C GLY A 30 -8.48 -3.51 -3.15
N GLU A 31 -9.60 -3.15 -2.52
CA GLU A 31 -10.29 -1.89 -2.77
C GLU A 31 -9.82 -0.79 -1.81
N VAL A 32 -9.63 0.40 -2.35
CA VAL A 32 -9.25 1.59 -1.61
C VAL A 32 -10.48 2.20 -0.94
N LEU A 33 -10.63 2.02 0.37
CA LEU A 33 -11.75 2.59 1.12
C LEU A 33 -11.55 4.06 1.47
N ARG A 34 -10.29 4.49 1.66
CA ARG A 34 -9.97 5.86 2.03
C ARG A 34 -8.54 6.20 1.65
N VAL A 35 -8.35 7.41 1.14
CA VAL A 35 -7.03 8.01 0.94
C VAL A 35 -6.92 9.26 1.81
N GLU A 36 -5.96 9.28 2.74
CA GLU A 36 -5.65 10.47 3.53
C GLU A 36 -4.32 11.08 3.14
N SER A 37 -4.31 12.39 2.89
CA SER A 37 -3.07 13.15 2.74
C SER A 37 -2.73 13.84 4.06
N ARG A 38 -1.55 13.55 4.63
CA ARG A 38 -1.03 14.36 5.73
C ARG A 38 -0.55 15.71 5.16
N ARG A 39 -0.91 16.84 5.78
CA ARG A 39 -0.52 18.18 5.30
C ARG A 39 1.01 18.31 5.22
N GLY A 40 1.52 18.36 3.99
CA GLY A 40 2.93 18.55 3.66
C GLY A 40 3.18 18.05 2.24
N LYS A 41 3.87 18.83 1.40
CA LYS A 41 4.02 18.61 -0.06
C LYS A 41 4.66 17.26 -0.47
N ASP A 42 5.17 16.48 0.48
CA ASP A 42 5.94 15.24 0.25
C ASP A 42 5.52 14.05 1.15
N VAL A 43 4.39 14.14 1.86
CA VAL A 43 4.07 13.15 2.91
C VAL A 43 3.22 12.00 2.37
N ALA A 44 3.61 10.78 2.75
CA ALA A 44 2.95 9.51 2.48
C ALA A 44 1.42 9.64 2.58
N ARG A 45 0.72 9.25 1.52
CA ARG A 45 -0.74 9.11 1.54
C ARG A 45 -1.08 7.84 2.29
N PHE A 46 -2.02 7.85 3.23
CA PHE A 46 -2.48 6.62 3.86
C PHE A 46 -3.62 6.04 3.06
N LEU A 47 -3.52 4.76 2.74
CA LEU A 47 -4.48 4.02 1.97
C LEU A 47 -5.08 2.94 2.84
N VAL A 48 -6.38 3.06 3.10
CA VAL A 48 -7.13 2.02 3.79
C VAL A 48 -7.60 1.02 2.73
N LEU A 49 -7.08 -0.21 2.79
CA LEU A 49 -7.36 -1.28 1.83
C LEU A 49 -8.26 -2.34 2.46
N ASP A 50 -9.30 -2.72 1.75
CA ASP A 50 -10.02 -3.97 1.97
C ASP A 50 -9.48 -5.05 1.02
N GLU A 51 -8.90 -6.10 1.59
CA GLU A 51 -8.28 -7.20 0.86
C GLU A 51 -9.30 -8.30 0.50
N GLY A 52 -10.52 -8.25 1.06
CA GLY A 52 -11.60 -9.22 0.81
C GLY A 52 -11.32 -10.66 1.28
N ASN A 53 -10.15 -10.92 1.84
CA ASN A 53 -9.73 -12.23 2.37
C ASN A 53 -9.91 -12.33 3.91
N THR A 54 -10.08 -11.19 4.57
CA THR A 54 -10.29 -11.10 6.02
C THR A 54 -11.25 -9.96 6.32
N ASP A 55 -12.00 -10.02 7.41
CA ASP A 55 -12.86 -8.92 7.88
C ASP A 55 -12.05 -7.69 8.40
N LEU A 56 -10.74 -7.68 8.18
CA LEU A 56 -9.83 -6.64 8.63
C LEU A 56 -9.51 -5.68 7.49
N THR A 57 -9.70 -4.40 7.77
CA THR A 57 -9.24 -3.33 6.89
C THR A 57 -7.84 -2.89 7.30
N THR A 58 -6.89 -2.88 6.37
CA THR A 58 -5.48 -2.54 6.66
C THR A 58 -5.11 -1.18 6.09
N ALA A 59 -4.56 -0.31 6.94
CA ALA A 59 -4.01 0.98 6.51
C ALA A 59 -2.55 0.84 6.06
N TRP A 60 -2.24 1.36 4.88
CA TRP A 60 -0.93 1.29 4.25
C TRP A 60 -0.37 2.68 3.94
N ALA A 61 0.94 2.88 4.13
CA ALA A 61 1.61 4.12 3.76
C ALA A 61 2.04 4.07 2.28
N LEU A 62 1.38 4.88 1.45
CA LEU A 62 1.59 4.95 0.02
C LEU A 62 2.87 5.76 -0.30
N PRO A 63 3.77 5.26 -1.15
CA PRO A 63 4.93 6.02 -1.59
C PRO A 63 4.50 7.22 -2.45
N ALA A 64 5.25 8.32 -2.37
CA ALA A 64 4.95 9.57 -3.07
C ALA A 64 4.86 9.42 -4.61
N ALA A 65 5.56 8.41 -5.16
CA ALA A 65 5.54 8.09 -6.58
C ALA A 65 4.20 7.48 -7.07
N SER A 66 3.36 6.99 -6.17
CA SER A 66 2.07 6.35 -6.50
C SER A 66 0.93 7.37 -6.61
N GLN A 67 1.08 8.30 -7.56
CA GLN A 67 0.06 9.31 -7.86
C GLN A 67 -1.14 8.69 -8.61
N GLY A 68 -2.34 9.24 -8.39
CA GLY A 68 -3.55 8.86 -9.14
C GLY A 68 -4.44 7.77 -8.51
N ILE A 69 -4.07 7.22 -7.34
CA ILE A 69 -4.94 6.30 -6.61
C ILE A 69 -5.98 7.09 -5.80
N ALA A 70 -7.26 6.79 -6.03
CA ALA A 70 -8.40 7.42 -5.38
C ALA A 70 -9.27 6.40 -4.63
N THR A 71 -10.13 6.88 -3.75
CA THR A 71 -11.13 6.04 -3.07
C THR A 71 -12.06 5.34 -4.07
N GLY A 72 -12.35 4.06 -3.83
CA GLY A 72 -13.12 3.17 -4.71
C GLY A 72 -12.32 2.62 -5.90
N ALA A 73 -11.01 2.88 -5.96
CA ALA A 73 -10.13 2.22 -6.90
C ALA A 73 -9.78 0.81 -6.41
N GLN A 74 -9.49 -0.11 -7.33
CA GLN A 74 -8.87 -1.38 -7.01
C GLN A 74 -7.38 -1.30 -7.30
N VAL A 75 -6.55 -1.68 -6.34
CA VAL A 75 -5.10 -1.58 -6.43
C VAL A 75 -4.42 -2.90 -6.13
N ARG A 76 -3.28 -3.12 -6.78
CA ARG A 76 -2.36 -4.21 -6.51
C ARG A 76 -1.09 -3.64 -5.90
N LEU A 77 -0.84 -3.99 -4.65
CA LEU A 77 0.34 -3.58 -3.89
C LEU A 77 1.38 -4.70 -3.92
N ARG A 78 2.63 -4.33 -4.19
CA ARG A 78 3.79 -5.19 -3.91
C ARG A 78 4.42 -4.74 -2.62
N VAL A 79 4.43 -5.61 -1.61
CA VAL A 79 4.85 -5.28 -0.25
C VAL A 79 6.08 -6.10 0.13
N SER A 80 7.10 -5.44 0.65
CA SER A 80 8.23 -6.13 1.28
C SER A 80 7.74 -6.87 2.53
N ARG A 81 7.84 -8.20 2.56
CA ARG A 81 7.38 -9.00 3.71
C ARG A 81 8.06 -8.62 5.03
N GLY A 82 9.37 -8.34 4.99
CA GLY A 82 10.16 -8.05 6.20
C GLY A 82 9.89 -6.69 6.84
N THR A 83 9.50 -5.69 6.04
CA THR A 83 9.36 -4.29 6.48
C THR A 83 7.94 -3.74 6.33
N ARG A 84 7.01 -4.54 5.76
CA ARG A 84 5.66 -4.12 5.37
C ARG A 84 5.64 -2.81 4.58
N THR A 85 6.71 -2.52 3.85
CA THR A 85 6.84 -1.31 3.04
C THR A 85 6.32 -1.59 1.63
N ILE A 86 5.46 -0.71 1.11
CA ILE A 86 5.00 -0.79 -0.29
C ILE A 86 6.17 -0.46 -1.22
N ARG A 87 6.52 -1.39 -2.10
CA ARG A 87 7.51 -1.21 -3.17
C ARG A 87 6.89 -0.60 -4.41
N SER A 88 5.69 -1.03 -4.76
CA SER A 88 4.92 -0.46 -5.85
C SER A 88 3.43 -0.60 -5.56
N ALA A 89 2.66 0.37 -6.06
CA ALA A 89 1.22 0.31 -6.09
C ALA A 89 0.78 0.49 -7.55
N GLU A 90 0.13 -0.54 -8.08
CA GLU A 90 -0.39 -0.56 -9.45
C GLU A 90 -1.91 -0.42 -9.39
N LEU A 91 -2.45 0.47 -10.22
CA LEU A 91 -3.89 0.63 -10.37
C LEU A 91 -4.43 -0.52 -11.23
N VAL A 92 -5.30 -1.35 -10.66
CA VAL A 92 -5.97 -2.46 -11.37
C VAL A 92 -7.26 -1.96 -11.99
N ARG A 93 -8.03 -1.17 -11.24
CA ARG A 93 -9.28 -0.55 -11.69
C ARG A 93 -9.36 0.87 -11.13
N ALA A 94 -9.59 1.85 -12.01
CA ALA A 94 -9.84 3.22 -11.59
C ALA A 94 -11.14 3.32 -10.79
N ALA A 95 -11.20 4.27 -9.86
CA ALA A 95 -12.46 4.61 -9.22
C ALA A 95 -13.44 5.10 -10.30
N MET A 96 -14.60 4.46 -10.41
CA MET A 96 -15.66 4.99 -11.27
C MET A 96 -16.12 6.34 -10.72
N PRO A 97 -16.25 7.37 -11.58
CA PRO A 97 -16.84 8.65 -11.17
C PRO A 97 -18.28 8.42 -10.71
N GLU A 98 -18.71 9.20 -9.72
CA GLU A 98 -19.98 9.03 -9.00
C GLU A 98 -21.20 8.99 -9.96
N ASP A 99 -21.17 9.79 -11.04
CA ASP A 99 -22.20 9.84 -12.08
C ASP A 99 -22.39 8.50 -12.84
N ASP A 100 -21.31 7.75 -13.08
CA ASP A 100 -21.40 6.47 -13.79
C ASP A 100 -21.91 5.34 -12.87
N ARG A 101 -21.67 5.43 -11.55
CA ARG A 101 -22.19 4.47 -10.58
C ARG A 101 -23.72 4.52 -10.48
N VAL A 102 -24.28 5.72 -10.50
CA VAL A 102 -25.74 5.93 -10.45
C VAL A 102 -26.41 5.41 -11.72
N LYS A 103 -25.78 5.56 -12.89
CA LYS A 103 -26.29 4.98 -14.15
C LYS A 103 -26.25 3.46 -14.14
N ALA A 104 -25.14 2.85 -13.72
CA ALA A 104 -25.02 1.39 -13.67
C ALA A 104 -26.04 0.75 -12.71
N ALA A 105 -26.17 1.30 -11.50
CA ALA A 105 -27.15 0.81 -10.52
C ALA A 105 -28.61 0.92 -11.02
N LYS A 106 -28.90 1.89 -11.88
CA LYS A 106 -30.22 2.07 -12.49
C LYS A 106 -30.48 1.10 -13.67
N GLN A 107 -29.43 0.61 -14.32
CA GLN A 107 -29.54 -0.37 -15.41
C GLN A 107 -29.73 -1.79 -14.91
N ASP A 108 -29.10 -2.17 -13.79
CA ASP A 108 -29.26 -3.51 -13.19
C ASP A 108 -30.60 -3.71 -12.46
N ALA A 109 -31.33 -2.62 -12.22
CA ALA A 109 -32.65 -2.62 -11.58
C ALA A 109 -33.84 -2.60 -12.58
N SER A 110 -33.57 -2.76 -13.88
CA SER A 110 -34.58 -2.71 -14.95
C SER A 110 -34.82 -4.04 -15.63
#